data_AF-A0A4U1IP80-F1
#
_entry.id   AF-A0A4U1IP80-F1
#
_cell.length_a   1.000
_cell.length_b   1.000
_cell.length_c   1.000
_cell.angle_alpha   90.00
_cell.angle_beta   90.00
_cell.angle_gamma   90.00
#
_symmetry.space_group_name_H-M   'P 1'
#
loop_
_entity.id
_entity.type
_entity.pdbx_description
1 polymer ?
#
loop_
_entity_poly.entity_id
_entity_poly.type
_entity_poly.pdbx_seq_one_letter_code
_entity_poly.pdbx_strand_id
1 'polypeptide(L)'
;MQRTARFPVLFPLVVMLACVASCKKSDPPPPQQDPPKAAASVAPSASAASAQPAGPKAVPTLVLEEFAPAGGSKPEAVFDVEGAIVVTHKQRVGRIAGDGVEWLKETIPPEIGGPQATVIDSVQGRWPDAIDVLYRSDSMRAPVPSYMPLTGKGTRKSFALGGGPAALNGIARIGESVLLLGWSYAYGDGIFFSTVRGPKLDRKQQMPTEAGCKPGEVEPSEFMPIRPAIWADTIAASKSGVLVAVGQMCHTRGPALEVWDADATKSRFIDVRPLVKDIGWWPKLLGGKDEVWLYAGKNNPILQLKGGELTALPRTAAPPTLAFVSTSGVLHVVAGPSLERWEGGQWVEVGKLSWPMIFRTMVVDGDAMWASAEGKVYRVREGKGWSFAEGCKTPLVYLYDVKPGNANNFTFPGTRKALATFPGVADIRLVEFSEGGRRLGVEVKNQAQGEALISHVKATMQDENPILICHAPEKPRVIEIKDGK
;
A
#
# COMPACT_ATOMS: atom_id res chain seq x y z
N MET A 1 -19.56 0.99 -42.27
CA MET A 1 -20.38 2.22 -42.42
C MET A 1 -21.61 2.09 -41.55
N GLN A 2 -21.63 2.72 -40.37
CA GLN A 2 -22.84 3.18 -39.70
C GLN A 2 -22.42 4.11 -38.55
N ARG A 3 -23.16 5.20 -38.42
CA ARG A 3 -22.77 6.49 -37.84
C ARG A 3 -22.92 6.51 -36.31
N THR A 4 -21.91 7.00 -35.61
CA THR A 4 -22.02 7.45 -34.21
C THR A 4 -22.65 8.85 -34.19
N ALA A 5 -23.89 8.95 -33.68
CA ALA A 5 -24.54 10.23 -33.38
C ALA A 5 -24.04 10.75 -32.02
N ARG A 6 -23.49 11.96 -32.00
CA ARG A 6 -23.14 12.72 -30.79
C ARG A 6 -24.37 13.52 -30.36
N PHE A 7 -24.84 13.33 -29.13
CA PHE A 7 -25.81 14.21 -28.47
C PHE A 7 -25.07 15.30 -27.66
N PRO A 8 -25.46 16.58 -27.76
CA PRO A 8 -24.93 17.64 -26.91
C PRO A 8 -25.69 17.68 -25.58
N VAL A 9 -24.95 17.69 -24.46
CA VAL A 9 -25.49 17.93 -23.12
C VAL A 9 -25.53 19.44 -22.88
N LEU A 10 -26.74 20.00 -22.83
CA LEU A 10 -27.03 21.35 -22.33
C LEU A 10 -27.11 21.30 -20.80
N PHE A 11 -26.24 22.05 -20.12
CA PHE A 11 -26.35 22.35 -18.69
C PHE A 11 -27.26 23.56 -18.49
N PRO A 12 -28.34 23.50 -17.69
CA PRO A 12 -28.96 24.70 -17.16
C PRO A 12 -28.29 25.09 -15.83
N LEU A 13 -27.84 26.33 -15.81
CA LEU A 13 -27.46 27.10 -14.63
C LEU A 13 -28.74 27.41 -13.84
N VAL A 14 -28.86 26.93 -12.59
CA VAL A 14 -29.89 27.41 -11.66
C VAL A 14 -29.20 27.88 -10.38
N VAL A 15 -29.24 29.20 -10.20
CA VAL A 15 -28.95 29.93 -8.97
C VAL A 15 -30.18 29.86 -8.08
N MET A 16 -30.01 29.52 -6.79
CA MET A 16 -30.90 29.98 -5.72
C MET A 16 -30.14 30.10 -4.40
N LEU A 17 -30.01 31.35 -3.96
CA LEU A 17 -29.78 31.75 -2.57
C LEU A 17 -31.04 31.46 -1.75
N ALA A 18 -30.87 30.97 -0.52
CA ALA A 18 -31.69 31.40 0.61
C ALA A 18 -30.93 31.11 1.93
N CYS A 19 -30.61 32.20 2.63
CA CYS A 19 -30.08 32.19 4.00
C CYS A 19 -31.20 31.83 4.98
N VAL A 20 -30.90 31.00 5.98
CA VAL A 20 -31.65 31.01 7.25
C VAL A 20 -30.65 31.00 8.40
N ALA A 21 -30.60 32.13 9.09
CA ALA A 21 -29.89 32.31 10.34
C ALA A 21 -30.55 31.46 11.44
N SER A 22 -29.77 30.70 12.19
CA SER A 22 -30.19 30.13 13.47
C SER A 22 -29.26 30.61 14.57
N CYS A 23 -29.81 31.48 15.41
CA CYS A 23 -29.22 31.91 16.67
C CYS A 23 -29.15 30.72 17.64
N LYS A 24 -27.95 30.34 18.08
CA LYS A 24 -27.78 29.50 19.26
C LYS A 24 -27.36 30.39 20.43
N LYS A 25 -28.18 30.36 21.50
CA LYS A 25 -27.85 30.88 22.83
C LYS A 25 -26.61 30.15 23.36
N SER A 26 -25.64 30.92 23.82
CA SER A 26 -24.46 30.43 24.53
C SER A 26 -24.78 30.27 26.01
N ASP A 27 -24.52 29.08 26.55
CA ASP A 27 -24.53 28.86 28.00
C ASP A 27 -23.28 29.50 28.64
N PRO A 28 -23.37 29.96 29.91
CA PRO A 28 -22.27 30.62 30.59
C PRO A 28 -21.19 29.61 31.04
N PRO A 29 -19.91 30.03 31.10
CA PRO A 29 -18.83 29.16 31.52
C PRO A 29 -18.87 28.89 33.04
N PRO A 30 -18.43 27.70 33.49
CA PRO A 30 -18.30 27.39 34.91
C PRO A 30 -17.16 28.19 35.58
N PRO A 31 -17.24 28.43 36.90
CA PRO A 31 -16.31 29.29 37.63
C PRO A 31 -14.88 28.73 37.68
N GLN A 32 -13.90 29.62 37.44
CA GLN A 32 -12.48 29.37 37.66
C GLN A 32 -12.21 29.12 39.14
N GLN A 33 -11.55 27.99 39.45
CA GLN A 33 -10.91 27.77 40.74
C GLN A 33 -9.54 28.45 40.76
N ASP A 34 -9.28 29.22 41.81
CA ASP A 34 -7.98 29.83 42.09
C ASP A 34 -6.88 28.77 42.26
N PRO A 35 -5.67 29.01 41.73
CA PRO A 35 -4.54 28.11 41.95
C PRO A 35 -4.05 28.18 43.41
N PRO A 36 -3.69 27.04 44.02
CA PRO A 36 -3.18 27.02 45.38
C PRO A 36 -1.81 27.71 45.50
N LYS A 37 -1.69 28.39 46.65
CA LYS A 37 -0.59 29.17 47.19
C LYS A 37 0.75 28.41 47.15
N ALA A 38 1.78 29.10 46.64
CA ALA A 38 3.16 28.63 46.60
C ALA A 38 3.70 28.27 48.00
N ALA A 39 4.39 27.13 48.09
CA ALA A 39 5.19 26.74 49.24
C ALA A 39 6.69 26.82 48.92
N ALA A 40 7.40 27.43 49.88
CA ALA A 40 8.82 27.45 50.19
C ALA A 40 9.89 27.04 49.15
N SER A 41 10.71 28.05 48.86
CA SER A 41 12.09 28.01 48.38
C SER A 41 12.93 26.88 48.98
N VAL A 42 13.57 26.09 48.11
CA VAL A 42 14.71 25.22 48.42
C VAL A 42 15.93 25.76 47.65
N ALA A 43 17.05 25.88 48.35
CA ALA A 43 18.33 26.41 47.92
C ALA A 43 18.99 25.60 46.78
N PRO A 44 19.94 26.19 46.03
CA PRO A 44 20.40 25.68 44.75
C PRO A 44 21.46 24.58 44.91
N SER A 45 21.18 23.38 44.41
CA SER A 45 22.18 22.33 44.24
C SER A 45 22.69 22.30 42.79
N ALA A 46 24.00 22.53 42.67
CA ALA A 46 24.93 22.02 41.67
C ALA A 46 24.44 21.90 40.21
N SER A 47 24.79 22.92 39.42
CA SER A 47 25.32 22.84 38.05
C SER A 47 25.19 21.48 37.33
N ALA A 48 23.98 21.15 36.89
CA ALA A 48 23.79 20.22 35.79
C ALA A 48 23.98 21.01 34.50
N ALA A 49 25.11 20.79 33.82
CA ALA A 49 25.31 21.28 32.46
C ALA A 49 24.13 20.79 31.62
N SER A 50 23.25 21.72 31.24
CA SER A 50 22.18 21.45 30.28
C SER A 50 22.83 21.00 28.98
N ALA A 51 22.86 19.69 28.76
CA ALA A 51 23.14 19.14 27.46
C ALA A 51 22.13 19.78 26.49
N GLN A 52 22.62 20.60 25.57
CA GLN A 52 21.80 21.12 24.48
C GLN A 52 21.12 19.91 23.83
N PRO A 53 19.79 19.98 23.58
CA PRO A 53 19.10 18.93 22.85
C PRO A 53 19.85 18.67 21.55
N ALA A 54 20.26 17.43 21.32
CA ALA A 54 20.84 17.03 20.05
C ALA A 54 19.90 17.50 18.94
N GLY A 55 20.42 18.26 17.98
CA GLY A 55 19.62 18.73 16.85
C GLY A 55 18.93 17.56 16.15
N PRO A 56 17.82 17.82 15.43
CA PRO A 56 17.05 16.77 14.76
C PRO A 56 17.98 15.90 13.91
N LYS A 57 18.00 14.59 14.18
CA LYS A 57 18.81 13.61 13.44
C LYS A 57 18.42 13.70 11.95
N ALA A 58 19.41 13.82 11.08
CA ALA A 58 19.16 13.85 9.63
C ALA A 58 18.38 12.60 9.21
N VAL A 59 17.36 12.78 8.36
CA VAL A 59 16.59 11.67 7.81
C VAL A 59 17.52 10.79 6.96
N PRO A 60 17.62 9.48 7.23
CA PRO A 60 18.53 8.62 6.50
C PRO A 60 18.04 8.39 5.07
N THR A 61 19.00 8.23 4.15
CA THR A 61 18.68 7.71 2.81
C THR A 61 18.62 6.18 2.86
N LEU A 62 17.55 5.61 2.33
CA LEU A 62 17.28 4.18 2.29
C LEU A 62 17.64 3.62 0.91
N VAL A 63 18.49 2.59 0.89
CA VAL A 63 18.86 1.83 -0.30
C VAL A 63 18.28 0.42 -0.22
N LEU A 64 18.15 -0.22 -1.37
CA LEU A 64 17.60 -1.55 -1.51
C LEU A 64 18.71 -2.52 -1.87
N GLU A 65 18.87 -3.55 -1.04
CA GLU A 65 19.80 -4.64 -1.25
C GLU A 65 18.98 -5.89 -1.58
N GLU A 66 19.14 -6.44 -2.78
CA GLU A 66 18.46 -7.67 -3.17
C GLU A 66 18.80 -8.80 -2.18
N PHE A 67 17.78 -9.44 -1.62
CA PHE A 67 17.98 -10.52 -0.68
C PHE A 67 18.27 -11.82 -1.44
N ALA A 68 19.54 -12.23 -1.44
CA ALA A 68 20.02 -13.45 -2.05
C ALA A 68 20.50 -14.44 -0.98
N PRO A 69 19.58 -15.16 -0.31
CA PRO A 69 19.94 -16.10 0.76
C PRO A 69 20.84 -17.23 0.25
N ALA A 70 21.70 -17.72 1.15
CA ALA A 70 22.57 -18.87 0.88
C ALA A 70 21.73 -20.09 0.41
N GLY A 71 22.19 -20.76 -0.66
CA GLY A 71 21.47 -21.89 -1.26
C GLY A 71 20.68 -21.55 -2.54
N GLY A 72 20.75 -20.31 -3.02
CA GLY A 72 20.30 -19.94 -4.37
C GLY A 72 18.78 -19.79 -4.54
N SER A 73 18.00 -19.86 -3.46
CA SER A 73 16.59 -19.48 -3.50
C SER A 73 16.45 -17.99 -3.80
N LYS A 74 15.40 -17.64 -4.56
CA LYS A 74 15.08 -16.25 -4.92
C LYS A 74 13.71 -15.90 -4.37
N PRO A 75 13.61 -15.39 -3.13
CA PRO A 75 12.32 -15.05 -2.56
C PRO A 75 11.62 -13.92 -3.35
N GLU A 76 10.31 -14.02 -3.48
CA GLU A 76 9.50 -13.20 -4.40
C GLU A 76 8.60 -12.20 -3.67
N ALA A 77 8.21 -12.51 -2.43
CA ALA A 77 7.41 -11.64 -1.58
C ALA A 77 7.81 -11.77 -0.11
N VAL A 78 7.51 -10.74 0.67
CA VAL A 78 7.76 -10.66 2.12
C VAL A 78 6.48 -10.24 2.85
N PHE A 79 6.23 -10.84 4.01
CA PHE A 79 5.07 -10.57 4.85
C PHE A 79 5.47 -10.56 6.33
N ASP A 80 4.74 -9.80 7.13
CA ASP A 80 4.81 -9.85 8.58
C ASP A 80 3.85 -10.92 9.11
N VAL A 81 4.35 -11.72 10.05
CA VAL A 81 3.52 -12.62 10.86
C VAL A 81 3.96 -12.48 12.31
N GLU A 82 3.09 -12.83 13.26
CA GLU A 82 3.45 -12.80 14.67
C GLU A 82 4.67 -13.71 14.91
N GLY A 83 5.75 -13.12 15.43
CA GLY A 83 6.99 -13.82 15.75
C GLY A 83 7.99 -13.99 14.61
N ALA A 84 7.71 -13.55 13.37
CA ALA A 84 8.67 -13.66 12.27
C ALA A 84 8.41 -12.70 11.09
N ILE A 85 9.47 -12.42 10.33
CA ILE A 85 9.34 -11.93 8.95
C ILE A 85 9.44 -13.14 8.03
N VAL A 86 8.41 -13.35 7.21
CA VAL A 86 8.33 -14.50 6.31
C VAL A 86 8.46 -14.07 4.85
N VAL A 87 9.04 -14.97 4.06
CA VAL A 87 9.20 -14.82 2.62
C VAL A 87 8.61 -16.01 1.89
N THR A 88 8.29 -15.80 0.63
CA THR A 88 7.78 -16.84 -0.25
C THR A 88 8.71 -17.11 -1.41
N HIS A 89 8.80 -18.36 -1.83
CA HIS A 89 9.44 -18.75 -3.08
C HIS A 89 8.60 -19.87 -3.71
N LYS A 90 7.96 -19.60 -4.85
CA LYS A 90 7.00 -20.54 -5.45
C LYS A 90 5.91 -20.89 -4.43
N GLN A 91 5.73 -22.18 -4.12
CA GLN A 91 4.72 -22.73 -3.20
C GLN A 91 5.22 -22.88 -1.75
N ARG A 92 6.39 -22.31 -1.42
CA ARG A 92 7.03 -22.45 -0.11
C ARG A 92 6.94 -21.15 0.68
N VAL A 93 6.79 -21.31 1.99
CA VAL A 93 6.86 -20.22 2.98
C VAL A 93 8.02 -20.51 3.93
N GLY A 94 8.82 -19.50 4.23
CA GLY A 94 9.93 -19.61 5.18
C GLY A 94 10.13 -18.31 5.94
N ARG A 95 10.76 -18.36 7.11
CA ARG A 95 11.16 -17.15 7.84
C ARG A 95 12.57 -16.74 7.48
N ILE A 96 12.82 -15.44 7.48
CA ILE A 96 14.18 -14.92 7.40
C ILE A 96 14.89 -15.22 8.72
N ALA A 97 16.08 -15.82 8.65
CA ALA A 97 16.91 -16.15 9.81
C ALA A 97 18.37 -15.79 9.51
N GLY A 98 18.81 -14.65 10.04
CA GLY A 98 20.12 -14.07 9.67
C GLY A 98 20.14 -13.73 8.17
N ASP A 99 21.13 -14.28 7.45
CA ASP A 99 21.28 -14.12 6.00
C ASP A 99 20.66 -15.28 5.20
N GLY A 100 19.95 -16.21 5.88
CA GLY A 100 19.31 -17.37 5.28
C GLY A 100 17.78 -17.35 5.39
N VAL A 101 17.16 -18.44 4.92
CA VAL A 101 15.73 -18.68 5.07
C VAL A 101 15.50 -20.06 5.67
N GLU A 102 14.78 -20.09 6.80
CA GLU A 102 14.27 -21.33 7.38
C GLU A 102 12.89 -21.64 6.80
N TRP A 103 12.85 -22.62 5.89
CA TRP A 103 11.63 -23.02 5.21
C TRP A 103 10.78 -23.95 6.07
N LEU A 104 9.45 -23.77 6.04
CA LEU A 104 8.51 -24.78 6.52
C LEU A 104 8.66 -26.08 5.72
N LYS A 105 8.32 -27.20 6.36
CA LYS A 105 8.28 -28.52 5.70
C LYS A 105 7.07 -28.61 4.78
N GLU A 106 5.96 -28.05 5.22
CA GLU A 106 4.70 -27.98 4.50
C GLU A 106 4.81 -27.00 3.33
N THR A 107 4.25 -27.40 2.19
CA THR A 107 4.16 -26.58 0.99
C THR A 107 2.72 -26.51 0.52
N ILE A 108 2.39 -25.45 -0.22
CA ILE A 108 1.09 -25.38 -0.88
C ILE A 108 1.05 -26.47 -1.95
N PRO A 109 0.02 -27.33 -1.97
CA PRO A 109 -0.08 -28.36 -2.99
C PRO A 109 -0.28 -27.70 -4.36
N PRO A 110 0.29 -28.26 -5.45
CA PRO A 110 -0.09 -27.83 -6.79
C PRO A 110 -1.61 -27.99 -6.94
N GLU A 111 -2.30 -26.94 -7.41
CA GLU A 111 -3.75 -26.97 -7.48
C GLU A 111 -4.28 -27.99 -8.51
N ILE A 112 -5.45 -28.53 -8.19
CA ILE A 112 -6.26 -29.38 -9.04
C ILE A 112 -6.87 -28.48 -10.12
N GLY A 113 -6.15 -28.22 -11.20
CA GLY A 113 -6.64 -27.31 -12.25
C GLY A 113 -5.75 -27.14 -13.50
N GLY A 114 -4.55 -27.71 -13.52
CA GLY A 114 -3.67 -27.71 -14.70
C GLY A 114 -2.21 -27.43 -14.35
N PRO A 115 -1.31 -27.42 -15.35
CA PRO A 115 0.14 -27.25 -15.17
C PRO A 115 0.58 -25.82 -14.80
N GLN A 116 -0.34 -24.98 -14.31
CA GLN A 116 -0.10 -23.55 -14.15
C GLN A 116 0.47 -23.23 -12.76
N ALA A 117 1.20 -22.12 -12.67
CA ALA A 117 1.85 -21.71 -11.44
C ALA A 117 0.83 -21.35 -10.36
N THR A 118 1.20 -21.54 -9.10
CA THR A 118 0.46 -21.04 -7.95
C THR A 118 1.11 -19.76 -7.47
N VAL A 119 0.34 -18.69 -7.32
CA VAL A 119 0.81 -17.41 -6.81
C VAL A 119 0.34 -17.24 -5.37
N ILE A 120 1.27 -16.96 -4.46
CA ILE A 120 0.96 -16.57 -3.09
C ILE A 120 0.62 -15.08 -3.07
N ASP A 121 -0.59 -14.76 -2.60
CA ASP A 121 -1.10 -13.41 -2.50
C ASP A 121 -0.77 -12.79 -1.13
N SER A 122 -0.87 -13.58 -0.05
CA SER A 122 -0.60 -13.14 1.31
C SER A 122 -0.23 -14.31 2.21
N VAL A 123 0.65 -14.05 3.19
CA VAL A 123 0.94 -14.96 4.31
C VAL A 123 0.63 -14.22 5.60
N GLN A 124 -0.06 -14.89 6.53
CA GLN A 124 -0.51 -14.31 7.78
C GLN A 124 -0.41 -15.31 8.93
N GLY A 125 -0.56 -14.84 10.16
CA GLY A 125 -0.71 -15.68 11.35
C GLY A 125 0.47 -15.63 12.31
N ARG A 126 0.82 -16.77 12.93
CA ARG A 126 1.86 -16.86 13.96
C ARG A 126 2.88 -17.93 13.62
N TRP A 127 4.15 -17.56 13.59
CA TRP A 127 5.23 -18.49 13.29
C TRP A 127 5.60 -19.33 14.52
N PRO A 128 5.93 -20.63 14.37
CA PRO A 128 5.71 -21.46 13.17
C PRO A 128 4.31 -22.15 13.17
N ASP A 129 3.55 -22.03 14.25
CA ASP A 129 2.46 -22.98 14.56
C ASP A 129 1.12 -22.69 13.87
N ALA A 130 0.90 -21.48 13.38
CA ALA A 130 -0.38 -21.05 12.82
C ALA A 130 -0.17 -20.13 11.62
N ILE A 131 0.55 -20.63 10.61
CA ILE A 131 0.76 -19.94 9.35
C ILE A 131 -0.41 -20.23 8.41
N ASP A 132 -0.98 -19.15 7.89
CA ASP A 132 -2.12 -19.12 7.00
C ASP A 132 -1.71 -18.50 5.67
N VAL A 133 -2.11 -19.11 4.56
CA VAL A 133 -1.71 -18.65 3.22
C VAL A 133 -2.92 -18.41 2.34
N LEU A 134 -2.94 -17.24 1.71
CA LEU A 134 -3.86 -16.88 0.63
C LEU A 134 -3.10 -17.02 -0.68
N TYR A 135 -3.68 -17.77 -1.60
CA TYR A 135 -3.07 -18.04 -2.89
C TYR A 135 -4.12 -18.24 -3.96
N ARG A 136 -3.67 -18.25 -5.21
CA ARG A 136 -4.51 -18.53 -6.37
C ARG A 136 -3.72 -19.24 -7.45
N SER A 137 -4.41 -19.99 -8.30
CA SER A 137 -3.88 -20.38 -9.61
C SER A 137 -3.57 -19.13 -10.45
N ASP A 138 -2.43 -19.13 -11.14
CA ASP A 138 -2.03 -18.12 -12.12
C ASP A 138 -2.84 -18.21 -13.43
N SER A 139 -3.86 -19.06 -13.46
CA SER A 139 -4.84 -19.11 -14.55
C SER A 139 -5.69 -17.86 -14.55
N MET A 140 -5.30 -16.89 -15.37
CA MET A 140 -6.14 -15.71 -15.64
C MET A 140 -7.55 -16.08 -16.13
N ARG A 141 -7.75 -17.28 -16.68
CA ARG A 141 -9.07 -17.75 -17.14
C ARG A 141 -9.93 -18.36 -16.05
N ALA A 142 -9.33 -18.86 -14.98
CA ALA A 142 -10.02 -19.56 -13.90
C ALA A 142 -9.20 -19.45 -12.61
N PRO A 143 -9.05 -18.24 -12.04
CA PRO A 143 -8.41 -18.12 -10.74
C PRO A 143 -9.25 -18.91 -9.73
N VAL A 144 -8.58 -19.67 -8.89
CA VAL A 144 -9.19 -20.37 -7.74
C VAL A 144 -8.60 -19.74 -6.49
N PRO A 145 -9.15 -18.59 -6.01
CA PRO A 145 -8.72 -18.01 -4.77
C PRO A 145 -8.90 -19.03 -3.65
N SER A 146 -7.85 -19.22 -2.86
CA SER A 146 -7.77 -20.29 -1.88
C SER A 146 -7.11 -19.79 -0.60
N TYR A 147 -7.65 -20.26 0.52
CA TYR A 147 -7.06 -20.18 1.85
C TYR A 147 -6.59 -21.57 2.28
N MET A 148 -5.36 -21.65 2.79
CA MET A 148 -4.82 -22.86 3.40
C MET A 148 -4.16 -22.54 4.75
N PRO A 149 -4.59 -23.21 5.84
CA PRO A 149 -3.83 -23.23 7.08
C PRO A 149 -2.60 -24.11 6.86
N LEU A 150 -1.47 -23.52 6.46
CA LEU A 150 -0.25 -24.24 6.10
C LEU A 150 0.33 -24.99 7.30
N THR A 151 0.22 -24.41 8.50
CA THR A 151 0.56 -25.08 9.77
C THR A 151 -0.59 -24.97 10.79
N GLY A 152 -0.58 -25.88 11.77
CA GLY A 152 -1.59 -25.95 12.83
C GLY A 152 -2.97 -26.42 12.36
N LYS A 153 -3.97 -26.34 13.26
CA LYS A 153 -5.34 -26.78 12.98
C LYS A 153 -6.17 -25.69 12.31
N GLY A 154 -6.80 -25.98 11.18
CA GLY A 154 -7.74 -25.11 10.49
C GLY A 154 -8.44 -25.83 9.33
N THR A 155 -9.30 -25.12 8.61
CA THR A 155 -10.06 -25.64 7.47
C THR A 155 -9.63 -24.95 6.18
N ARG A 156 -9.12 -25.71 5.22
CA ARG A 156 -8.86 -25.20 3.86
C ARG A 156 -10.16 -24.75 3.21
N LYS A 157 -10.12 -23.63 2.49
CA LYS A 157 -11.26 -23.11 1.73
C LYS A 157 -10.80 -22.66 0.35
N SER A 158 -11.47 -23.12 -0.69
CA SER A 158 -11.25 -22.66 -2.07
C SER A 158 -12.56 -22.11 -2.62
N PHE A 159 -12.45 -21.09 -3.45
CA PHE A 159 -13.60 -20.39 -4.05
C PHE A 159 -13.62 -20.69 -5.56
N ALA A 160 -14.80 -20.97 -6.13
CA ALA A 160 -14.98 -21.38 -7.53
C ALA A 160 -14.11 -22.58 -7.97
N LEU A 161 -14.14 -23.69 -7.23
CA LEU A 161 -13.53 -24.96 -7.67
C LEU A 161 -14.09 -25.37 -9.04
N GLY A 162 -13.21 -25.54 -10.03
CA GLY A 162 -13.60 -25.83 -11.43
C GLY A 162 -13.63 -24.60 -12.35
N GLY A 163 -13.36 -23.41 -11.82
CA GLY A 163 -13.32 -22.15 -12.55
C GLY A 163 -14.64 -21.37 -12.45
N GLY A 164 -14.51 -20.04 -12.40
CA GLY A 164 -15.64 -19.11 -12.30
C GLY A 164 -15.25 -17.83 -11.55
N PRO A 165 -16.07 -16.77 -11.63
CA PRO A 165 -15.83 -15.55 -10.87
C PRO A 165 -15.89 -15.83 -9.36
N ALA A 166 -14.79 -15.51 -8.69
CA ALA A 166 -14.65 -15.57 -7.25
C ALA A 166 -13.53 -14.63 -6.81
N ALA A 167 -13.62 -14.17 -5.56
CA ALA A 167 -12.51 -13.51 -4.90
C ALA A 167 -12.47 -13.87 -3.42
N LEU A 168 -11.26 -13.82 -2.88
CA LEU A 168 -11.00 -13.80 -1.46
C LEU A 168 -10.62 -12.37 -1.10
N ASN A 169 -11.56 -11.67 -0.47
CA ASN A 169 -11.51 -10.21 -0.29
C ASN A 169 -10.68 -9.81 0.94
N GLY A 170 -10.51 -10.71 1.91
CA GLY A 170 -9.57 -10.52 3.01
C GLY A 170 -9.75 -11.54 4.11
N ILE A 171 -8.91 -11.42 5.14
CA ILE A 171 -9.01 -12.22 6.36
C ILE A 171 -8.83 -11.32 7.57
N ALA A 172 -9.47 -11.70 8.67
CA ALA A 172 -9.35 -11.00 9.94
C ALA A 172 -9.02 -12.01 11.05
N ARG A 173 -8.06 -11.67 11.91
CA ARG A 173 -7.73 -12.44 13.11
C ARG A 173 -8.31 -11.76 14.34
N ILE A 174 -9.06 -12.50 15.14
CA ILE A 174 -9.61 -12.04 16.43
C ILE A 174 -9.27 -13.10 17.46
N GLY A 175 -8.30 -12.80 18.32
CA GLY A 175 -7.70 -13.80 19.20
C GLY A 175 -7.18 -15.00 18.41
N GLU A 176 -7.60 -16.20 18.79
CA GLU A 176 -7.21 -17.46 18.13
C GLU A 176 -8.05 -17.78 16.87
N SER A 177 -9.07 -16.98 16.57
CA SER A 177 -9.97 -17.20 15.44
C SER A 177 -9.51 -16.48 14.18
N VAL A 178 -9.67 -17.13 13.04
CA VAL A 178 -9.47 -16.52 11.71
C VAL A 178 -10.77 -16.54 10.95
N LEU A 179 -11.20 -15.37 10.52
CA LEU A 179 -12.39 -15.15 9.70
C LEU A 179 -11.97 -14.84 8.26
N LEU A 180 -12.49 -15.59 7.30
CA LEU A 180 -12.37 -15.28 5.88
C LEU A 180 -13.56 -14.46 5.42
N LEU A 181 -13.30 -13.51 4.52
CA LEU A 181 -14.29 -12.89 3.68
C LEU A 181 -14.00 -13.25 2.22
N GLY A 182 -15.01 -13.75 1.51
CA GLY A 182 -14.94 -13.93 0.08
C GLY A 182 -16.31 -14.09 -0.55
N TRP A 183 -16.32 -14.19 -1.88
CA TRP A 183 -17.52 -14.43 -2.66
C TRP A 183 -17.21 -15.38 -3.83
N SER A 184 -18.25 -16.04 -4.33
CA SER A 184 -18.14 -16.90 -5.51
C SER A 184 -19.51 -17.15 -6.12
N TYR A 185 -19.59 -17.10 -7.45
CA TYR A 185 -20.82 -17.45 -8.18
C TYR A 185 -21.24 -18.91 -7.93
N ALA A 186 -20.29 -19.81 -7.68
CA ALA A 186 -20.56 -21.22 -7.39
C ALA A 186 -21.33 -21.45 -6.07
N TYR A 187 -21.29 -20.48 -5.15
CA TYR A 187 -22.03 -20.50 -3.89
C TYR A 187 -23.24 -19.56 -3.89
N GLY A 188 -23.80 -19.28 -5.09
CA GLY A 188 -24.92 -18.36 -5.24
C GLY A 188 -24.53 -16.89 -5.17
N ASP A 189 -23.29 -16.53 -5.49
CA ASP A 189 -22.79 -15.14 -5.50
C ASP A 189 -22.97 -14.37 -4.18
N GLY A 190 -23.04 -15.11 -3.07
CA GLY A 190 -23.04 -14.53 -1.75
C GLY A 190 -21.63 -14.11 -1.34
N ILE A 191 -21.52 -12.92 -0.77
CA ILE A 191 -20.44 -12.61 0.17
C ILE A 191 -20.69 -13.41 1.44
N PHE A 192 -19.69 -14.12 1.93
CA PHE A 192 -19.83 -14.88 3.17
C PHE A 192 -18.61 -14.74 4.08
N PHE A 193 -18.91 -14.76 5.38
CA PHE A 193 -17.93 -14.96 6.44
C PHE A 193 -17.79 -16.44 6.77
N SER A 194 -16.54 -16.90 6.87
CA SER A 194 -16.25 -18.28 7.28
C SER A 194 -15.14 -18.27 8.32
N THR A 195 -15.45 -18.74 9.53
CA THR A 195 -14.40 -19.04 10.51
C THR A 195 -13.67 -20.29 10.05
N VAL A 196 -12.37 -20.16 9.77
CA VAL A 196 -11.53 -21.25 9.23
C VAL A 196 -10.47 -21.73 10.21
N ARG A 197 -10.31 -21.03 11.34
CA ARG A 197 -9.46 -21.43 12.46
C ARG A 197 -10.07 -20.92 13.76
N GLY A 198 -9.82 -21.65 14.85
CA GLY A 198 -10.22 -21.26 16.20
C GLY A 198 -11.71 -21.39 16.48
N PRO A 199 -12.18 -20.87 17.63
CA PRO A 199 -13.60 -20.82 17.98
C PRO A 199 -14.43 -20.10 16.93
N LYS A 200 -15.64 -20.59 16.67
CA LYS A 200 -16.58 -19.96 15.73
C LYS A 200 -16.88 -18.52 16.15
N LEU A 201 -16.71 -17.57 15.23
CA LEU A 201 -17.10 -16.18 15.44
C LEU A 201 -18.53 -15.98 14.92
N ASP A 202 -19.45 -15.54 15.79
CA ASP A 202 -20.80 -15.17 15.39
C ASP A 202 -20.82 -13.68 15.00
N ARG A 203 -20.41 -13.40 13.77
CA ARG A 203 -20.45 -12.07 13.15
C ARG A 203 -21.37 -12.15 11.95
N LYS A 204 -22.48 -11.42 12.00
CA LYS A 204 -23.47 -11.40 10.93
C LYS A 204 -23.43 -10.06 10.23
N GLN A 205 -23.37 -10.10 8.91
CA GLN A 205 -23.57 -8.92 8.09
C GLN A 205 -25.04 -8.52 8.15
N GLN A 206 -25.28 -7.22 8.19
CA GLN A 206 -26.63 -6.69 8.14
C GLN A 206 -27.21 -6.81 6.72
N MET A 207 -28.47 -7.22 6.65
CA MET A 207 -29.22 -7.34 5.40
C MET A 207 -29.68 -5.97 4.91
N PRO A 208 -29.99 -5.82 3.60
CA PRO A 208 -30.45 -4.55 3.05
C PRO A 208 -31.66 -3.93 3.77
N THR A 209 -32.59 -4.76 4.23
CA THR A 209 -33.77 -4.32 4.99
C THR A 209 -33.40 -3.72 6.34
N GLU A 210 -32.43 -4.32 7.05
CA GLU A 210 -31.92 -3.84 8.34
C GLU A 210 -31.16 -2.51 8.18
N ALA A 211 -30.48 -2.34 7.04
CA ALA A 211 -29.78 -1.12 6.67
C ALA A 211 -30.67 -0.02 6.09
N GLY A 212 -31.97 -0.28 5.93
CA GLY A 212 -32.92 0.65 5.32
C GLY A 212 -32.61 0.96 3.84
N CYS A 213 -32.08 -0.01 3.09
CA CYS A 213 -31.95 0.10 1.63
C CYS A 213 -33.35 0.19 0.98
N LYS A 214 -33.49 1.05 -0.03
CA LYS A 214 -34.72 1.27 -0.80
C LYS A 214 -34.79 0.31 -1.98
N PRO A 215 -36.00 0.04 -2.52
CA PRO A 215 -36.14 -0.69 -3.78
C PRO A 215 -35.29 -0.05 -4.90
N GLY A 216 -34.57 -0.89 -5.65
CA GLY A 216 -33.69 -0.47 -6.73
C GLY A 216 -32.29 -0.02 -6.30
N GLU A 217 -32.03 0.16 -4.99
CA GLU A 217 -30.66 0.41 -4.53
C GLU A 217 -29.84 -0.88 -4.58
N VAL A 218 -30.40 -1.99 -4.10
CA VAL A 218 -29.74 -3.31 -4.20
C VAL A 218 -30.06 -3.94 -5.54
N GLU A 219 -29.02 -4.41 -6.24
CA GLU A 219 -29.16 -5.16 -7.48
C GLU A 219 -30.06 -6.38 -7.26
N PRO A 220 -31.24 -6.43 -7.90
CA PRO A 220 -32.11 -7.59 -7.80
C PRO A 220 -31.47 -8.73 -8.58
N SER A 221 -31.48 -9.92 -8.01
CA SER A 221 -31.15 -11.14 -8.73
C SER A 221 -32.17 -12.21 -8.44
N GLU A 222 -32.80 -12.72 -9.50
CA GLU A 222 -33.77 -13.82 -9.40
C GLU A 222 -33.11 -15.16 -9.05
N PHE A 223 -31.80 -15.29 -9.28
CA PHE A 223 -31.06 -16.53 -9.13
C PHE A 223 -30.04 -16.51 -7.99
N MET A 224 -29.92 -15.39 -7.28
CA MET A 224 -28.91 -15.21 -6.23
C MET A 224 -29.56 -14.85 -4.90
N PRO A 225 -29.09 -15.39 -3.75
CA PRO A 225 -29.45 -14.90 -2.44
C PRO A 225 -29.30 -13.38 -2.33
N ILE A 226 -30.16 -12.79 -1.50
CA ILE A 226 -30.10 -11.36 -1.20
C ILE A 226 -28.70 -11.04 -0.63
N ARG A 227 -28.00 -10.13 -1.31
CA ARG A 227 -26.67 -9.66 -0.92
C ARG A 227 -26.74 -8.89 0.41
N PRO A 228 -25.69 -8.92 1.24
CA PRO A 228 -25.62 -8.07 2.44
C PRO A 228 -25.69 -6.59 2.05
N ALA A 229 -26.05 -5.73 3.01
CA ALA A 229 -26.17 -4.30 2.77
C ALA A 229 -24.85 -3.65 2.34
N ILE A 230 -23.70 -4.17 2.79
CA ILE A 230 -22.38 -3.75 2.30
C ILE A 230 -21.78 -4.88 1.48
N TRP A 231 -21.51 -4.59 0.20
CA TRP A 231 -20.69 -5.46 -0.64
C TRP A 231 -19.23 -5.24 -0.28
N ALA A 232 -18.73 -6.01 0.69
CA ALA A 232 -17.42 -5.80 1.28
C ALA A 232 -16.27 -6.20 0.32
N ASP A 233 -15.40 -5.26 0.00
CA ASP A 233 -14.20 -5.44 -0.83
C ASP A 233 -13.00 -5.94 -0.02
N THR A 234 -12.96 -5.66 1.28
CA THR A 234 -11.96 -6.21 2.19
C THR A 234 -12.42 -6.21 3.65
N ILE A 235 -11.71 -6.95 4.50
CA ILE A 235 -11.95 -7.08 5.93
C ILE A 235 -10.63 -7.07 6.68
N ALA A 236 -10.61 -6.47 7.88
CA ALA A 236 -9.52 -6.63 8.83
C ALA A 236 -10.05 -6.49 10.26
N ALA A 237 -9.22 -6.85 11.24
CA ALA A 237 -9.49 -6.61 12.64
C ALA A 237 -8.30 -5.94 13.33
N SER A 238 -8.60 -5.14 14.35
CA SER A 238 -7.61 -4.64 15.32
C SER A 238 -7.21 -5.74 16.31
N LYS A 239 -6.07 -5.59 17.00
CA LYS A 239 -5.65 -6.53 18.05
C LYS A 239 -6.61 -6.57 19.23
N SER A 240 -7.37 -5.50 19.47
CA SER A 240 -8.42 -5.43 20.50
C SER A 240 -9.74 -6.11 20.09
N GLY A 241 -9.85 -6.63 18.85
CA GLY A 241 -10.98 -7.44 18.40
C GLY A 241 -12.10 -6.67 17.68
N VAL A 242 -11.92 -5.37 17.42
CA VAL A 242 -12.81 -4.62 16.51
C VAL A 242 -12.63 -5.16 15.09
N LEU A 243 -13.71 -5.64 14.48
CA LEU A 243 -13.76 -6.14 13.11
C LEU A 243 -14.36 -5.07 12.20
N VAL A 244 -13.74 -4.87 11.04
CA VAL A 244 -14.20 -3.88 10.07
C VAL A 244 -14.22 -4.52 8.68
N ALA A 245 -15.31 -4.32 7.96
CA ALA A 245 -15.40 -4.54 6.53
C ALA A 245 -15.66 -3.20 5.82
N VAL A 246 -15.13 -3.03 4.61
CA VAL A 246 -15.34 -1.83 3.79
C VAL A 246 -15.88 -2.23 2.43
N GLY A 247 -16.81 -1.46 1.89
CA GLY A 247 -17.44 -1.78 0.62
C GLY A 247 -18.48 -0.75 0.19
N GLN A 248 -19.22 -1.08 -0.87
CA GLN A 248 -20.32 -0.24 -1.36
C GLN A 248 -21.61 -0.55 -0.60
N MET A 249 -22.21 0.46 0.02
CA MET A 249 -23.48 0.34 0.72
C MET A 249 -24.66 0.32 -0.26
N CYS A 250 -25.56 -0.65 -0.07
CA CYS A 250 -26.73 -0.90 -0.90
C CYS A 250 -26.41 -0.81 -2.39
N HIS A 251 -25.23 -1.27 -2.84
CA HIS A 251 -24.66 -1.18 -4.21
C HIS A 251 -24.47 0.25 -4.79
N THR A 252 -25.36 1.20 -4.51
CA THR A 252 -25.45 2.52 -5.16
C THR A 252 -25.32 3.68 -4.19
N ARG A 253 -25.44 3.47 -2.87
CA ARG A 253 -25.36 4.58 -1.91
C ARG A 253 -23.94 5.11 -1.77
N GLY A 254 -22.93 4.33 -2.12
CA GLY A 254 -21.52 4.71 -2.08
C GLY A 254 -20.75 4.00 -0.96
N PRO A 255 -19.48 4.36 -0.75
CA PRO A 255 -18.60 3.67 0.19
C PRO A 255 -19.05 3.81 1.65
N ALA A 256 -18.96 2.71 2.40
CA ALA A 256 -19.23 2.66 3.83
C ALA A 256 -18.39 1.58 4.54
N LEU A 257 -18.33 1.69 5.87
CA LEU A 257 -17.80 0.64 6.75
C LEU A 257 -18.94 -0.12 7.42
N GLU A 258 -18.78 -1.44 7.53
CA GLU A 258 -19.50 -2.26 8.49
C GLU A 258 -18.55 -2.58 9.65
N VAL A 259 -18.92 -2.21 10.88
CA VAL A 259 -18.07 -2.32 12.07
C VAL A 259 -18.75 -3.18 13.11
N TRP A 260 -18.04 -4.18 13.62
CA TRP A 260 -18.39 -4.90 14.83
C TRP A 260 -17.38 -4.51 15.90
N ASP A 261 -17.87 -3.86 16.96
CA ASP A 261 -17.05 -3.58 18.14
C ASP A 261 -16.63 -4.92 18.79
N ALA A 262 -15.65 -4.88 19.71
CA ALA A 262 -15.16 -6.10 20.37
C ALA A 262 -16.34 -6.90 20.97
N ASP A 263 -16.34 -8.21 20.72
CA ASP A 263 -17.38 -9.17 21.13
C ASP A 263 -18.80 -8.96 20.55
N ALA A 264 -19.07 -7.85 19.84
CA ALA A 264 -20.39 -7.55 19.30
C ALA A 264 -20.79 -8.51 18.17
N THR A 265 -21.98 -9.11 18.28
CA THR A 265 -22.55 -9.96 17.22
C THR A 265 -23.22 -9.14 16.11
N LYS A 266 -23.72 -7.95 16.45
CA LYS A 266 -24.37 -7.00 15.54
C LYS A 266 -23.40 -5.90 15.14
N SER A 267 -23.39 -5.56 13.86
CA SER A 267 -22.60 -4.45 13.33
C SER A 267 -23.32 -3.11 13.46
N ARG A 268 -22.58 -2.05 13.19
CA ARG A 268 -23.08 -0.71 12.83
C ARG A 268 -22.44 -0.25 11.53
N PHE A 269 -23.12 0.65 10.83
CA PHE A 269 -22.59 1.27 9.62
C PHE A 269 -21.94 2.62 9.91
N ILE A 270 -20.88 2.94 9.18
CA ILE A 270 -20.28 4.27 9.14
C ILE A 270 -20.22 4.71 7.69
N ASP A 271 -20.89 5.81 7.37
CA ASP A 271 -20.82 6.43 6.04
C ASP A 271 -19.45 7.11 5.86
N VAL A 272 -18.69 6.71 4.84
CA VAL A 272 -17.36 7.30 4.57
C VAL A 272 -17.37 8.29 3.42
N ARG A 273 -18.51 8.48 2.74
CA ARG A 273 -18.66 9.40 1.59
C ARG A 273 -18.25 10.85 1.88
N PRO A 274 -18.47 11.40 3.09
CA PRO A 274 -18.00 12.74 3.40
C PRO A 274 -16.47 12.90 3.29
N LEU A 275 -15.72 11.80 3.41
CA LEU A 275 -14.25 11.80 3.43
C LEU A 275 -13.62 11.12 2.19
N VAL A 276 -14.33 10.16 1.60
CA VAL A 276 -13.85 9.31 0.50
C VAL A 276 -14.93 9.22 -0.57
N LYS A 277 -14.65 9.71 -1.78
CA LYS A 277 -15.63 9.71 -2.88
C LYS A 277 -15.79 8.33 -3.50
N ASP A 278 -14.70 7.57 -3.57
CA ASP A 278 -14.65 6.23 -4.15
C ASP A 278 -13.63 5.39 -3.38
N ILE A 279 -14.02 4.15 -3.07
CA ILE A 279 -13.12 3.13 -2.55
C ILE A 279 -12.51 2.46 -3.78
N GLY A 280 -11.29 2.90 -4.14
CA GLY A 280 -10.62 2.40 -5.34
C GLY A 280 -10.49 0.87 -5.35
N TRP A 281 -10.11 0.28 -6.48
CA TRP A 281 -10.21 -1.17 -6.75
C TRP A 281 -9.57 -2.13 -5.73
N TRP A 282 -8.61 -1.67 -4.92
CA TRP A 282 -7.91 -2.49 -3.94
C TRP A 282 -7.80 -1.73 -2.61
N PRO A 283 -8.92 -1.49 -1.92
CA PRO A 283 -8.86 -0.85 -0.62
C PRO A 283 -8.14 -1.78 0.36
N LYS A 284 -7.42 -1.20 1.32
CA LYS A 284 -6.78 -1.96 2.40
C LYS A 284 -7.35 -1.51 3.73
N LEU A 285 -7.79 -2.48 4.53
CA LEU A 285 -7.98 -2.30 5.96
C LEU A 285 -6.73 -2.82 6.68
N LEU A 286 -6.14 -1.98 7.52
CA LEU A 286 -4.91 -2.27 8.22
C LEU A 286 -5.19 -2.30 9.73
N GLY A 287 -4.98 -3.45 10.37
CA GLY A 287 -5.23 -3.63 11.80
C GLY A 287 -4.11 -3.05 12.65
N GLY A 288 -4.45 -2.11 13.53
CA GLY A 288 -3.57 -1.60 14.58
C GLY A 288 -3.79 -2.32 15.90
N LYS A 289 -3.28 -1.72 16.98
CA LYS A 289 -3.51 -2.24 18.34
C LYS A 289 -4.99 -2.09 18.72
N ASP A 290 -5.47 -0.86 18.77
CA ASP A 290 -6.82 -0.50 19.21
C ASP A 290 -7.61 0.26 18.13
N GLU A 291 -7.11 0.22 16.90
CA GLU A 291 -7.63 0.98 15.77
C GLU A 291 -7.51 0.20 14.47
N VAL A 292 -8.25 0.63 13.45
CA VAL A 292 -8.15 0.11 12.09
C VAL A 292 -8.01 1.29 11.14
N TRP A 293 -7.07 1.20 10.19
CA TRP A 293 -6.91 2.22 9.15
C TRP A 293 -7.50 1.76 7.83
N LEU A 294 -8.18 2.68 7.13
CA LEU A 294 -8.62 2.49 5.75
C LEU A 294 -7.69 3.26 4.81
N TYR A 295 -7.01 2.53 3.94
CA TYR A 295 -6.34 3.09 2.77
C TYR A 295 -7.18 2.80 1.52
N ALA A 296 -7.91 3.83 1.05
CA ALA A 296 -8.78 3.75 -0.12
C ALA A 296 -8.10 4.24 -1.42
N GLY A 297 -6.77 4.12 -1.50
CA GLY A 297 -5.96 4.55 -2.64
C GLY A 297 -5.43 5.99 -2.53
N LYS A 298 -4.43 6.29 -3.36
CA LYS A 298 -3.58 7.50 -3.28
C LYS A 298 -4.30 8.86 -3.33
N ASN A 299 -5.51 8.92 -3.88
CA ASN A 299 -6.25 10.18 -4.04
C ASN A 299 -7.09 10.54 -2.80
N ASN A 300 -7.29 9.58 -1.91
CA ASN A 300 -8.12 9.69 -0.72
C ASN A 300 -7.23 9.89 0.52
N PRO A 301 -7.72 10.58 1.57
CA PRO A 301 -7.06 10.55 2.87
C PRO A 301 -7.07 9.12 3.42
N ILE A 302 -6.06 8.77 4.21
CA ILE A 302 -6.13 7.56 5.05
C ILE A 302 -7.09 7.87 6.20
N LEU A 303 -8.05 6.98 6.45
CA LEU A 303 -8.98 7.12 7.56
C LEU A 303 -8.52 6.26 8.74
N GLN A 304 -8.72 6.74 9.96
CA GLN A 304 -8.48 6.00 11.19
C GLN A 304 -9.81 5.80 11.91
N LEU A 305 -10.15 4.55 12.18
CA LEU A 305 -11.24 4.19 13.08
C LEU A 305 -10.66 3.85 14.45
N LYS A 306 -10.94 4.68 15.46
CA LYS A 306 -10.47 4.49 16.84
C LYS A 306 -11.57 4.88 17.82
N GLY A 307 -11.86 4.01 18.80
CA GLY A 307 -12.91 4.28 19.79
C GLY A 307 -14.30 4.53 19.17
N GLY A 308 -14.54 3.98 17.98
CA GLY A 308 -15.77 4.17 17.22
C GLY A 308 -15.86 5.46 16.41
N GLU A 309 -14.91 6.37 16.56
CA GLU A 309 -14.78 7.60 15.77
C GLU A 309 -13.94 7.35 14.51
N LEU A 310 -14.42 7.88 13.37
CA LEU A 310 -13.72 7.82 12.10
C LEU A 310 -13.15 9.20 11.77
N THR A 311 -11.84 9.31 11.72
CA THR A 311 -11.13 10.56 11.42
C THR A 311 -10.29 10.42 10.16
N ALA A 312 -10.18 11.50 9.39
CA ALA A 312 -9.24 11.56 8.27
C ALA A 312 -7.88 12.03 8.77
N LEU A 313 -6.82 11.28 8.47
CA LEU A 313 -5.46 11.72 8.77
C LEU A 313 -5.06 12.90 7.86
N PRO A 314 -4.16 13.79 8.32
CA PRO A 314 -3.53 14.79 7.47
C PRO A 314 -2.94 14.16 6.22
N ARG A 315 -2.92 14.90 5.11
CA ARG A 315 -2.26 14.43 3.88
C ARG A 315 -0.74 14.45 4.05
N THR A 316 -0.09 13.44 3.50
CA THR A 316 1.35 13.38 3.28
C THR A 316 1.78 14.39 2.21
N ALA A 317 3.08 14.69 2.13
CA ALA A 317 3.60 15.66 1.15
C ALA A 317 3.39 15.21 -0.31
N ALA A 318 3.45 13.90 -0.55
CA ALA A 318 3.12 13.26 -1.82
C ALA A 318 2.02 12.20 -1.63
N PRO A 319 1.17 11.91 -2.63
CA PRO A 319 0.18 10.85 -2.54
C PRO A 319 0.83 9.49 -2.18
N PRO A 320 0.36 8.79 -1.14
CA PRO A 320 0.96 7.52 -0.74
C PRO A 320 0.68 6.46 -1.80
N THR A 321 1.68 5.65 -2.13
CA THR A 321 1.58 4.51 -3.05
C THR A 321 1.38 3.20 -2.30
N LEU A 322 1.84 3.13 -1.04
CA LEU A 322 1.66 2.01 -0.13
C LEU A 322 1.35 2.53 1.28
N ALA A 323 0.46 1.81 1.98
CA ALA A 323 0.25 1.92 3.42
C ALA A 323 0.33 0.52 4.03
N PHE A 324 0.97 0.41 5.20
CA PHE A 324 1.15 -0.84 5.92
C PHE A 324 1.36 -0.57 7.42
N VAL A 325 1.26 -1.60 8.25
CA VAL A 325 1.43 -1.49 9.70
C VAL A 325 2.64 -2.33 10.10
N SER A 326 3.54 -1.78 10.93
CA SER A 326 4.69 -2.51 11.45
C SER A 326 4.26 -3.61 12.43
N THR A 327 5.17 -4.52 12.79
CA THR A 327 4.90 -5.57 13.80
C THR A 327 4.49 -4.98 15.16
N SER A 328 5.02 -3.79 15.48
CA SER A 328 4.68 -2.99 16.66
C SER A 328 3.31 -2.29 16.60
N GLY A 329 2.58 -2.41 15.48
CA GLY A 329 1.25 -1.83 15.31
C GLY A 329 1.25 -0.36 14.89
N VAL A 330 2.35 0.14 14.31
CA VAL A 330 2.46 1.54 13.87
C VAL A 330 2.22 1.66 12.37
N LEU A 331 1.36 2.58 11.97
CA LEU A 331 1.07 2.86 10.56
C LEU A 331 2.27 3.54 9.88
N HIS A 332 2.64 3.01 8.73
CA HIS A 332 3.65 3.56 7.84
C HIS A 332 3.09 3.73 6.43
N VAL A 333 3.65 4.68 5.69
CA VAL A 333 3.32 4.94 4.29
C VAL A 333 4.55 5.22 3.45
N VAL A 334 4.49 4.84 2.18
CA VAL A 334 5.45 5.27 1.16
C VAL A 334 4.79 6.35 0.32
N ALA A 335 5.32 7.55 0.36
CA ALA A 335 4.79 8.75 -0.30
C ALA A 335 5.88 9.38 -1.18
N GLY A 336 5.85 9.09 -2.48
CA GLY A 336 6.94 9.47 -3.38
C GLY A 336 8.25 8.79 -2.96
N PRO A 337 9.35 9.54 -2.70
CA PRO A 337 10.57 8.98 -2.14
C PRO A 337 10.52 8.82 -0.61
N SER A 338 9.54 9.37 0.09
CA SER A 338 9.53 9.41 1.55
C SER A 338 8.89 8.15 2.14
N LEU A 339 9.55 7.56 3.13
CA LEU A 339 8.96 6.58 4.06
C LEU A 339 8.56 7.35 5.33
N GLU A 340 7.27 7.42 5.58
CA GLU A 340 6.71 8.21 6.68
C GLU A 340 6.03 7.28 7.70
N ARG A 341 6.16 7.62 8.98
CA ARG A 341 5.55 6.93 10.13
C ARG A 341 4.50 7.83 10.77
N TRP A 342 3.34 7.27 11.08
CA TRP A 342 2.30 7.98 11.81
C TRP A 342 2.60 7.94 13.31
N GLU A 343 2.87 9.10 13.91
CA GLU A 343 3.23 9.21 15.32
C GLU A 343 2.81 10.56 15.88
N GLY A 344 2.22 10.57 17.09
CA GLY A 344 1.89 11.82 17.78
C GLY A 344 0.92 12.74 17.01
N GLY A 345 0.06 12.18 16.16
CA GLY A 345 -0.90 12.96 15.36
C GLY A 345 -0.30 13.61 14.10
N GLN A 346 0.91 13.23 13.70
CA GLN A 346 1.58 13.75 12.51
C GLN A 346 2.35 12.66 11.75
N TRP A 347 2.68 12.97 10.50
CA TRP A 347 3.60 12.17 9.69
C TRP A 347 5.04 12.55 10.00
N VAL A 348 5.84 11.57 10.40
CA VAL A 348 7.27 11.73 10.65
C VAL A 348 8.03 11.00 9.56
N GLU A 349 8.84 11.71 8.78
CA GLU A 349 9.71 11.08 7.78
C GLU A 349 10.81 10.28 8.50
N VAL A 350 10.81 8.96 8.32
CA VAL A 350 11.76 8.04 8.96
C VAL A 350 12.84 7.55 8.00
N GLY A 351 12.69 7.85 6.72
CA GLY A 351 13.70 7.60 5.72
C GLY A 351 13.29 8.12 4.35
N LYS A 352 14.29 8.34 3.50
CA LYS A 352 14.09 8.72 2.11
C LYS A 352 14.60 7.62 1.22
N LEU A 353 13.71 6.92 0.53
CA LEU A 353 14.06 6.02 -0.54
C LEU A 353 14.94 6.76 -1.51
N SER A 354 16.06 6.14 -1.78
CA SER A 354 16.99 6.62 -2.76
C SER A 354 16.24 6.78 -4.10
N TRP A 355 15.45 5.77 -4.54
CA TRP A 355 14.66 5.80 -5.80
C TRP A 355 13.17 5.73 -5.47
N PRO A 356 12.30 6.45 -6.20
CA PRO A 356 10.88 6.14 -6.20
C PRO A 356 10.68 4.70 -6.67
N MET A 357 9.95 3.92 -5.87
CA MET A 357 9.68 2.52 -6.09
C MET A 357 8.21 2.22 -5.80
N ILE A 358 7.63 1.27 -6.52
CA ILE A 358 6.32 0.72 -6.20
C ILE A 358 6.55 -0.62 -5.53
N PHE A 359 6.29 -0.66 -4.23
CA PHE A 359 6.36 -1.88 -3.44
C PHE A 359 5.02 -2.61 -3.46
N ARG A 360 5.06 -3.94 -3.55
CA ARG A 360 3.89 -4.79 -3.32
C ARG A 360 3.62 -4.91 -1.82
N THR A 361 4.67 -5.17 -1.05
CA THR A 361 4.64 -5.23 0.42
C THR A 361 5.87 -4.58 1.03
N MET A 362 5.73 -4.06 2.24
CA MET A 362 6.83 -3.65 3.11
C MET A 362 6.53 -4.13 4.52
N VAL A 363 7.59 -4.48 5.24
CA VAL A 363 7.56 -4.99 6.61
C VAL A 363 8.61 -4.26 7.41
N VAL A 364 8.22 -3.77 8.60
CA VAL A 364 9.11 -3.14 9.57
C VAL A 364 8.99 -3.92 10.88
N ASP A 365 10.11 -4.44 11.36
CA ASP A 365 10.23 -5.14 12.64
C ASP A 365 11.48 -4.65 13.39
N GLY A 366 11.26 -3.83 14.42
CA GLY A 366 12.35 -3.08 15.04
C GLY A 366 13.09 -2.21 14.00
N ASP A 367 14.41 -2.38 13.92
CA ASP A 367 15.25 -1.69 12.93
C ASP A 367 15.32 -2.41 11.58
N ALA A 368 14.77 -3.62 11.48
CA ALA A 368 14.79 -4.40 10.25
C ALA A 368 13.64 -3.95 9.32
N MET A 369 14.00 -3.54 8.11
CA MET A 369 13.05 -3.17 7.07
C MET A 369 13.23 -4.05 5.85
N TRP A 370 12.12 -4.58 5.36
CA TRP A 370 12.09 -5.47 4.20
C TRP A 370 10.98 -5.04 3.26
N ALA A 371 11.18 -5.30 1.97
CA ALA A 371 10.21 -4.95 0.95
C ALA A 371 10.16 -6.00 -0.15
N SER A 372 9.02 -6.09 -0.84
CA SER A 372 8.93 -6.81 -2.10
C SER A 372 8.58 -5.87 -3.24
N ALA A 373 9.32 -5.99 -4.33
CA ALA A 373 9.09 -5.26 -5.58
C ALA A 373 9.63 -6.09 -6.75
N GLU A 374 8.98 -6.00 -7.91
CA GLU A 374 9.44 -6.66 -9.15
C GLU A 374 9.71 -8.18 -9.01
N GLY A 375 8.94 -8.87 -8.18
CA GLY A 375 9.12 -10.31 -7.94
C GLY A 375 10.39 -10.67 -7.16
N LYS A 376 10.96 -9.71 -6.44
CA LYS A 376 12.13 -9.89 -5.57
C LYS A 376 11.85 -9.37 -4.17
N VAL A 377 12.60 -9.90 -3.21
CA VAL A 377 12.66 -9.38 -1.84
C VAL A 377 13.94 -8.56 -1.67
N TYR A 378 13.80 -7.42 -1.00
CA TYR A 378 14.89 -6.51 -0.69
C TYR A 378 14.98 -6.29 0.81
N ARG A 379 16.21 -6.18 1.30
CA ARG A 379 16.49 -5.56 2.58
C ARG A 379 16.60 -4.06 2.35
N VAL A 380 15.86 -3.29 3.14
CA VAL A 380 15.88 -1.83 3.09
C VAL A 380 16.81 -1.37 4.21
N ARG A 381 17.90 -0.69 3.86
CA ARG A 381 18.91 -0.25 4.84
C ARG A 381 19.31 1.20 4.60
N GLU A 382 19.86 1.83 5.63
CA GLU A 382 20.55 3.11 5.44
C GLU A 382 21.73 2.94 4.47
N GLY A 383 21.87 3.86 3.53
CA GLY A 383 22.95 3.85 2.56
C GLY A 383 23.17 5.21 1.93
N LYS A 384 24.11 5.26 0.99
CA LYS A 384 24.34 6.47 0.21
C LYS A 384 23.27 6.58 -0.87
N GLY A 385 22.52 7.67 -0.85
CA GLY A 385 21.65 8.03 -1.97
C GLY A 385 22.44 8.41 -3.21
N TRP A 386 21.72 8.66 -4.30
CA TRP A 386 22.32 9.16 -5.55
C TRP A 386 22.15 10.65 -5.72
N SER A 387 21.75 11.39 -4.68
CA SER A 387 21.77 12.84 -4.74
C SER A 387 23.15 13.30 -5.19
N PHE A 388 23.17 14.19 -6.18
CA PHE A 388 24.42 14.74 -6.67
C PHE A 388 25.10 15.53 -5.55
N ALA A 389 26.40 15.34 -5.40
CA ALA A 389 27.25 16.07 -4.49
C ALA A 389 28.54 16.47 -5.21
N GLU A 390 29.14 17.57 -4.77
CA GLU A 390 30.42 18.03 -5.30
C GLU A 390 31.48 16.92 -5.16
N GLY A 391 32.28 16.72 -6.21
CA GLY A 391 33.25 15.61 -6.27
C GLY A 391 32.67 14.26 -6.72
N CYS A 392 31.41 14.21 -7.18
CA CYS A 392 30.86 13.00 -7.80
C CYS A 392 31.69 12.54 -9.02
N LYS A 393 32.12 11.27 -8.99
CA LYS A 393 32.93 10.66 -10.06
C LYS A 393 32.11 10.10 -11.22
N THR A 394 30.81 9.89 -11.01
CA THR A 394 29.92 9.20 -11.94
C THR A 394 28.62 10.00 -12.08
N PRO A 395 28.69 11.23 -12.64
CA PRO A 395 27.50 12.04 -12.84
C PRO A 395 26.62 11.43 -13.94
N LEU A 396 25.34 11.32 -13.63
CA LEU A 396 24.32 10.79 -14.52
C LEU A 396 23.11 11.73 -14.48
N VAL A 397 22.60 12.13 -15.64
CA VAL A 397 21.32 12.84 -15.72
C VAL A 397 20.23 11.80 -15.88
N TYR A 398 19.46 11.53 -14.83
CA TYR A 398 18.26 10.70 -14.93
C TYR A 398 17.18 11.47 -15.69
N LEU A 399 16.57 10.81 -16.68
CA LEU A 399 15.52 11.40 -17.51
C LEU A 399 14.14 10.98 -17.00
N TYR A 400 13.82 9.69 -17.10
CA TYR A 400 12.50 9.15 -16.74
C TYR A 400 12.50 7.63 -16.61
N ASP A 401 11.43 7.10 -16.01
CA ASP A 401 11.16 5.65 -15.96
C ASP A 401 10.58 5.17 -17.28
N VAL A 402 11.11 4.05 -17.78
CA VAL A 402 10.67 3.43 -19.03
C VAL A 402 9.35 2.71 -18.78
N LYS A 403 8.34 3.03 -19.60
CA LYS A 403 7.03 2.37 -19.52
C LYS A 403 7.16 0.86 -19.68
N PRO A 404 6.52 0.03 -18.82
CA PRO A 404 6.62 -1.43 -18.89
C PRO A 404 6.20 -2.04 -20.24
N GLY A 405 5.33 -1.37 -20.99
CA GLY A 405 4.87 -1.82 -22.31
C GLY A 405 5.91 -1.65 -23.44
N ASN A 406 7.00 -0.90 -23.21
CA ASN A 406 8.04 -0.75 -24.21
C ASN A 406 8.86 -2.05 -24.32
N ALA A 407 9.19 -2.48 -25.54
CA ALA A 407 10.05 -3.65 -25.73
C ALA A 407 11.45 -3.44 -25.12
N ASN A 408 12.13 -4.53 -24.76
CA ASN A 408 13.51 -4.48 -24.21
C ASN A 408 14.52 -3.87 -25.18
N ASN A 409 14.23 -3.88 -26.48
CA ASN A 409 15.05 -3.29 -27.53
C ASN A 409 14.56 -1.89 -28.00
N PHE A 410 13.59 -1.28 -27.31
CA PHE A 410 13.03 0.02 -27.69
C PHE A 410 14.13 1.09 -27.76
N THR A 411 14.14 1.91 -28.81
CA THR A 411 15.28 2.80 -29.11
C THR A 411 15.07 4.24 -28.65
N PHE A 412 13.93 4.58 -28.04
CA PHE A 412 13.64 5.94 -27.54
C PHE A 412 13.86 7.05 -28.60
N PRO A 413 13.21 6.96 -29.79
CA PRO A 413 13.48 7.85 -30.91
C PRO A 413 13.25 9.34 -30.59
N GLY A 414 12.25 9.67 -29.78
CA GLY A 414 12.00 11.05 -29.33
C GLY A 414 13.16 11.62 -28.50
N THR A 415 13.61 10.88 -27.49
CA THR A 415 14.76 11.26 -26.67
C THR A 415 16.04 11.34 -27.49
N ARG A 416 16.29 10.37 -28.38
CA ARG A 416 17.46 10.42 -29.28
C ARG A 416 17.45 11.66 -30.16
N LYS A 417 16.30 12.02 -30.74
CA LYS A 417 16.15 13.23 -31.55
C LYS A 417 16.41 14.50 -30.74
N ALA A 418 15.92 14.57 -29.51
CA ALA A 418 16.15 15.70 -28.62
C ALA A 418 17.64 15.82 -28.23
N LEU A 419 18.29 14.71 -27.89
CA LEU A 419 19.71 14.69 -27.50
C LEU A 419 20.65 14.95 -28.68
N ALA A 420 20.27 14.58 -29.91
CA ALA A 420 21.07 14.80 -31.11
C ALA A 420 21.37 16.27 -31.41
N THR A 421 20.60 17.21 -30.82
CA THR A 421 20.83 18.65 -30.95
C THR A 421 21.59 19.26 -29.77
N PHE A 422 22.00 18.46 -28.78
CA PHE A 422 22.74 18.94 -27.62
C PHE A 422 24.19 19.33 -28.00
N PRO A 423 24.65 20.55 -27.67
CA PRO A 423 26.06 20.92 -27.85
C PRO A 423 26.96 20.02 -26.99
N GLY A 424 27.71 19.12 -27.65
CA GLY A 424 28.52 18.10 -26.97
C GLY A 424 27.87 16.72 -26.92
N VAL A 425 26.94 16.41 -27.83
CA VAL A 425 26.34 15.08 -27.98
C VAL A 425 27.36 13.94 -28.10
N ALA A 426 28.51 14.18 -28.73
CA ALA A 426 29.59 13.20 -28.84
C ALA A 426 30.23 12.80 -27.49
N ASP A 427 30.01 13.62 -26.46
CA ASP A 427 30.59 13.47 -25.13
C ASP A 427 29.62 12.92 -24.08
N ILE A 428 28.41 12.54 -24.49
CA ILE A 428 27.38 11.97 -23.62
C ILE A 428 27.01 10.56 -24.07
N ARG A 429 26.47 9.75 -23.15
CA ARG A 429 25.98 8.40 -23.48
C ARG A 429 24.57 8.21 -22.95
N LEU A 430 23.62 7.98 -23.86
CA LEU A 430 22.27 7.56 -23.48
C LEU A 430 22.32 6.11 -23.01
N VAL A 431 21.85 5.87 -21.80
CA VAL A 431 21.87 4.56 -21.16
C VAL A 431 20.48 4.20 -20.64
N GLU A 432 20.07 2.97 -20.88
CA GLU A 432 18.96 2.34 -20.16
C GLU A 432 19.52 1.40 -19.10
N PHE A 433 18.97 1.45 -17.89
CA PHE A 433 19.42 0.62 -16.77
C PHE A 433 18.24 0.16 -15.91
N SER A 434 18.50 -0.77 -14.99
CA SER A 434 17.47 -1.38 -14.15
C SER A 434 17.76 -1.17 -12.67
N GLU A 435 16.95 -0.34 -12.03
CA GLU A 435 17.05 -0.01 -10.59
C GLU A 435 15.63 0.08 -10.02
N GLY A 436 15.05 -1.07 -9.66
CA GLY A 436 13.64 -1.17 -9.25
C GLY A 436 12.64 -0.87 -10.37
N GLY A 437 13.12 -0.88 -11.60
CA GLY A 437 12.39 -0.50 -12.81
C GLY A 437 13.38 -0.19 -13.93
N ARG A 438 12.93 -0.29 -15.18
CA ARG A 438 13.71 0.20 -16.33
C ARG A 438 13.72 1.72 -16.31
N ARG A 439 14.90 2.32 -16.39
CA ARG A 439 15.13 3.76 -16.31
C ARG A 439 15.98 4.21 -17.49
N LEU A 440 15.77 5.45 -17.92
CA LEU A 440 16.58 6.08 -18.95
C LEU A 440 17.36 7.24 -18.34
N GLY A 441 18.65 7.31 -18.65
CA GLY A 441 19.55 8.37 -18.19
C GLY A 441 20.63 8.68 -19.20
N VAL A 442 21.40 9.73 -18.94
CA VAL A 442 22.51 10.16 -19.78
C VAL A 442 23.74 10.33 -18.91
N GLU A 443 24.77 9.55 -19.20
CA GLU A 443 26.07 9.71 -18.55
C GLU A 443 26.75 10.96 -19.09
N VAL A 444 27.25 11.78 -18.17
CA VAL A 444 27.94 13.05 -18.45
C VAL A 444 29.33 13.02 -17.80
N LYS A 445 30.20 13.97 -18.17
CA LYS A 445 31.58 14.05 -17.64
C LYS A 445 31.65 14.75 -16.29
N ASN A 446 30.81 15.76 -16.07
CA ASN A 446 30.85 16.61 -14.89
C ASN A 446 29.50 17.31 -14.65
N GLN A 447 29.42 18.03 -13.53
CA GLN A 447 28.23 18.78 -13.13
C GLN A 447 27.76 19.78 -14.18
N ALA A 448 28.68 20.61 -14.71
CA ALA A 448 28.34 21.67 -15.67
C ALA A 448 27.71 21.09 -16.95
N GLN A 449 28.24 19.99 -17.46
CA GLN A 449 27.64 19.29 -18.61
C GLN A 449 26.26 18.71 -18.26
N GLY A 450 26.09 18.17 -17.05
CA GLY A 450 24.81 17.67 -16.56
C GLY A 450 23.73 18.75 -16.46
N GLU A 451 24.08 19.92 -15.91
CA GLU A 451 23.18 21.07 -15.78
C GLU A 451 22.80 21.67 -17.14
N ALA A 452 23.77 21.75 -18.06
CA ALA A 452 23.52 22.15 -19.45
C ALA A 452 22.57 21.17 -20.14
N LEU A 453 22.77 19.86 -19.94
CA LEU A 453 21.91 18.83 -20.49
C LEU A 453 20.49 18.88 -19.92
N ILE A 454 20.33 19.08 -18.61
CA ILE A 454 19.03 19.27 -17.96
C ILE A 454 18.27 20.43 -18.60
N SER A 455 18.95 21.57 -18.79
CA SER A 455 18.37 22.76 -19.42
C SER A 455 17.94 22.47 -20.87
N HIS A 456 18.77 21.76 -21.62
CA HIS A 456 18.46 21.33 -22.99
C HIS A 456 17.25 20.40 -23.06
N VAL A 457 17.19 19.38 -22.21
CA VAL A 457 16.07 18.42 -22.16
C VAL A 457 14.78 19.15 -21.79
N LYS A 458 14.79 20.02 -20.76
CA LYS A 458 13.60 20.82 -20.40
C LYS A 458 13.10 21.72 -21.53
N ALA A 459 13.99 22.22 -22.39
CA ALA A 459 13.62 23.04 -23.53
C ALA A 459 13.11 22.23 -24.74
N THR A 460 13.55 20.99 -24.90
CA THR A 460 13.30 20.17 -26.10
C THR A 460 12.31 19.02 -25.88
N MET A 461 12.04 18.66 -24.63
CA MET A 461 11.13 17.60 -24.24
C MET A 461 10.14 18.13 -23.21
N GLN A 462 8.88 18.28 -23.62
CA GLN A 462 7.81 18.78 -22.76
C GLN A 462 7.52 17.80 -21.62
N ASP A 463 7.20 18.33 -20.45
CA ASP A 463 6.79 17.60 -19.23
C ASP A 463 7.86 16.68 -18.61
N GLU A 464 9.10 16.69 -19.13
CA GLU A 464 10.21 15.96 -18.54
C GLU A 464 10.83 16.74 -17.36
N ASN A 465 11.21 16.02 -16.30
CA ASN A 465 11.86 16.60 -15.13
C ASN A 465 13.21 15.93 -14.85
N PRO A 466 14.21 16.14 -15.72
CA PRO A 466 15.51 15.51 -15.57
C PRO A 466 16.24 16.04 -14.34
N ILE A 467 16.98 15.15 -13.67
CA ILE A 467 17.75 15.46 -12.46
C ILE A 467 19.17 14.91 -12.57
N LEU A 468 20.13 15.68 -12.06
CA LEU A 468 21.52 15.26 -11.97
C LEU A 468 21.69 14.42 -10.70
N ILE A 469 22.31 13.25 -10.84
CA ILE A 469 22.54 12.29 -9.76
C ILE A 469 23.97 11.75 -9.81
N CYS A 470 24.43 11.21 -8.69
CA CYS A 470 25.70 10.51 -8.58
C CYS A 470 25.47 8.99 -8.55
N HIS A 471 25.49 8.36 -9.72
CA HIS A 471 25.19 6.95 -9.87
C HIS A 471 25.90 6.36 -11.10
N ALA A 472 26.51 5.20 -10.91
CA ALA A 472 27.05 4.38 -12.00
C ALA A 472 26.19 3.11 -12.12
N PRO A 473 25.34 3.00 -13.15
CA PRO A 473 24.57 1.79 -13.35
C PRO A 473 25.49 0.58 -13.56
N GLU A 474 25.19 -0.57 -12.94
CA GLU A 474 26.09 -1.74 -13.01
C GLU A 474 26.13 -2.41 -14.40
N LYS A 475 25.01 -2.41 -15.12
CA LYS A 475 24.86 -3.08 -16.44
C LYS A 475 23.96 -2.29 -17.41
N PRO A 476 24.32 -1.04 -17.75
CA PRO A 476 23.50 -0.23 -18.64
C PRO A 476 23.53 -0.76 -20.08
N ARG A 477 22.38 -0.72 -20.75
CA ARG A 477 22.30 -0.83 -22.21
C ARG A 477 22.59 0.54 -22.80
N VAL A 478 23.72 0.66 -23.48
CA VAL A 478 24.08 1.88 -24.22
C VAL A 478 23.21 1.99 -25.48
N ILE A 479 22.68 3.19 -25.73
CA ILE A 479 21.80 3.49 -26.86
C ILE A 479 22.47 4.57 -27.70
N GLU A 480 22.73 4.24 -28.97
CA GLU A 480 23.43 5.14 -29.89
C GLU A 480 22.61 6.41 -30.18
N ILE A 481 23.16 7.59 -29.90
CA ILE A 481 22.62 8.87 -30.35
C ILE A 481 23.26 9.13 -31.71
N LYS A 482 22.47 9.14 -32.79
CA LYS A 482 22.99 9.50 -34.11
C LYS A 482 23.03 11.02 -34.19
N ASP A 483 24.17 11.58 -34.54
CA ASP A 483 24.29 13.00 -34.84
C ASP A 483 23.31 13.32 -35.99
N GLY A 484 22.42 14.28 -35.77
CA GLY A 484 21.42 14.68 -36.76
C GLY A 484 21.99 15.52 -37.91
N LYS A 485 23.28 15.38 -38.23
CA LYS A 485 23.97 16.09 -39.30
C LYS A 485 24.04 15.25 -40.57
#